data_AF-A0A931M6E4-F1
#
_entry.id   AF-A0A931M6E4-F1
#
_cell.length_a   1.000
_cell.length_b   1.000
_cell.length_c   1.000
_cell.angle_alpha   90.00
_cell.angle_beta   90.00
_cell.angle_gamma   90.00
#
_symmetry.space_group_name_H-M   'P 1'
#
loop_
_entity.id
_entity.type
_entity.pdbx_description
1 polymer ?
#
loop_
_entity_poly.entity_id
_entity_poly.type
_entity_poly.pdbx_seq_one_letter_code
_entity_poly.pdbx_strand_id
1 'polypeptide(L)'
;IGQFLGESILISFIAGVLALIIITISLPYFADLVQKKLSINFSDYRFWLAGFGIILFTGLLAGSYPALYLSGFKPVAVLKGTFKKVNALVTPRKVLVVTQFAFAIILIIGAIIVRQQLLNAQDRQTGYSKDNLVYSFLEGDIEKNYSLIKNELLSSGIATSVTKTSAPITEGWSNSWGIEWQGKNPHDKTVIDRYCADDDICKTAGLQIVQGRDIDLDKYPTDSLAMLLNESAVKHMKFTEPLGQIIKDNDKDWHVVGVVKDFILKSPYRPIEPMIIEGAAGWFNVIQIKMNTIKSTRKNLAAAEAIFKKYNPNYPFEYKFVDEQYAKKFDNEKRTGKLAGLFAFLTIFISCLGLFGLASYMAETRIKEIGVRKVLGASVFSITRMLSKDFLTLVIIAFAVGAPLAFWGMYKWLQDYPYHITIEWWVFALAGFTAILIALLTVSYQAIKAAVANPVKSLRTE
;
A
#
# COMPACT_ATOMS: atom_id res chain seq x y z
N ILE A 1 -29.77 -33.74 18.01
CA ILE A 1 -29.30 -32.39 18.44
C ILE A 1 -27.95 -32.49 19.14
N GLY A 2 -27.84 -33.16 20.31
CA GLY A 2 -26.60 -33.23 21.09
C GLY A 2 -25.38 -33.81 20.36
N GLN A 3 -25.55 -34.87 19.57
CA GLN A 3 -24.45 -35.49 18.81
C GLN A 3 -23.85 -34.52 17.76
N PHE A 4 -24.66 -33.95 16.88
CA PHE A 4 -24.19 -33.04 15.81
C PHE A 4 -23.54 -31.76 16.36
N LEU A 5 -24.07 -31.23 17.46
CA LEU A 5 -23.46 -30.09 18.16
C LEU A 5 -22.13 -30.47 18.83
N GLY A 6 -22.07 -31.63 19.49
CA GLY A 6 -20.84 -32.15 20.10
C GLY A 6 -19.72 -32.38 19.08
N GLU A 7 -20.02 -33.02 17.95
CA GLU A 7 -19.05 -33.23 16.86
C GLU A 7 -18.55 -31.90 16.28
N SER A 8 -19.43 -30.92 16.08
CA SER A 8 -19.07 -29.60 15.53
C SER A 8 -18.17 -28.79 16.47
N ILE A 9 -18.44 -28.85 17.78
CA ILE A 9 -17.61 -28.20 18.81
C ILE A 9 -16.25 -28.90 18.89
N LEU A 10 -16.20 -30.24 18.84
CA LEU A 10 -14.94 -30.99 18.85
C LEU A 10 -14.05 -30.63 17.65
N ILE A 11 -14.63 -30.57 16.45
CA ILE A 11 -13.89 -30.16 15.23
C ILE A 11 -13.38 -28.73 15.36
N SER A 12 -14.20 -27.81 15.89
CA SER A 12 -13.80 -26.42 16.12
C SER A 12 -12.70 -26.30 17.16
N PHE A 13 -12.68 -27.16 18.18
CA PHE A 13 -11.61 -27.22 19.17
C PHE A 13 -10.29 -27.69 18.55
N ILE A 14 -10.31 -28.77 17.76
CA ILE A 14 -9.12 -29.25 17.02
C ILE A 14 -8.60 -28.16 16.08
N ALA A 15 -9.50 -27.49 15.36
CA ALA A 15 -9.15 -26.37 14.48
C ALA A 15 -8.54 -25.20 15.27
N GLY A 16 -9.04 -24.91 16.48
CA GLY A 16 -8.50 -23.90 17.37
C GLY A 16 -7.07 -24.21 17.83
N VAL A 17 -6.79 -25.47 18.18
CA VAL A 17 -5.42 -25.91 18.52
C VAL A 17 -4.48 -25.76 17.34
N LEU A 18 -4.89 -26.20 16.15
CA LEU A 18 -4.11 -26.00 14.92
C LEU A 18 -3.88 -24.52 14.60
N ALA A 19 -4.89 -23.66 14.82
CA ALA A 19 -4.78 -22.23 14.63
C ALA A 19 -3.72 -21.61 15.57
N LEU A 20 -3.63 -22.05 16.84
CA LEU A 20 -2.58 -21.59 17.76
C LEU A 20 -1.17 -21.94 17.27
N ILE A 21 -0.99 -23.15 16.72
CA ILE A 21 0.29 -23.58 16.14
C ILE A 21 0.65 -22.70 14.93
N ILE A 22 -0.29 -22.53 14.00
CA ILE A 22 -0.09 -21.70 12.80
C ILE A 22 0.22 -20.26 13.17
N ILE A 23 -0.51 -19.68 14.12
CA ILE A 23 -0.30 -18.31 14.60
C ILE A 23 1.11 -18.20 15.21
N THR A 24 1.53 -19.13 16.06
CA THR A 24 2.86 -19.07 16.70
C THR A 24 3.99 -19.12 15.67
N ILE A 25 3.85 -19.92 14.61
CA ILE A 25 4.85 -20.02 13.53
C ILE A 25 4.83 -18.78 12.62
N SER A 26 3.65 -18.24 12.32
CA SER A 26 3.48 -17.12 11.39
C SER A 26 3.69 -15.74 12.02
N LEU A 27 3.56 -15.62 13.34
CA LEU A 27 3.69 -14.36 14.09
C LEU A 27 4.98 -13.57 13.77
N PRO A 28 6.20 -14.15 13.77
CA PRO A 28 7.41 -13.37 13.49
C PRO A 28 7.40 -12.76 12.08
N TYR A 29 6.91 -13.51 11.09
CA TYR A 29 6.80 -13.03 9.71
C TYR A 29 5.74 -11.92 9.57
N PHE A 30 4.61 -12.06 10.28
CA PHE A 30 3.57 -11.03 10.29
C PHE A 30 4.01 -9.78 11.06
N ALA A 31 4.78 -9.94 12.14
CA ALA A 31 5.37 -8.84 12.90
C ALA A 31 6.34 -8.02 12.04
N ASP A 32 7.19 -8.68 11.24
CA ASP A 32 8.05 -8.01 10.26
C ASP A 32 7.24 -7.34 9.15
N LEU A 33 6.22 -8.00 8.61
CA LEU A 33 5.34 -7.43 7.58
C LEU A 33 4.65 -6.13 8.05
N VAL A 34 4.16 -6.10 9.29
CA VAL A 34 3.47 -4.94 9.86
C VAL A 34 4.45 -3.96 10.53
N GLN A 35 5.73 -4.31 10.64
CA GLN A 35 6.78 -3.58 11.37
C GLN A 35 6.34 -3.21 12.79
N LYS A 36 5.74 -4.17 13.50
CA LYS A 36 5.30 -4.02 14.89
C LYS A 36 5.79 -5.20 15.71
N LYS A 37 6.24 -4.93 16.94
CA LYS A 37 6.55 -5.98 17.91
C LYS A 37 5.23 -6.62 18.36
N LEU A 38 4.90 -7.76 17.76
CA LEU A 38 3.74 -8.56 18.13
C LEU A 38 4.21 -9.75 18.96
N SER A 39 3.60 -9.93 20.13
CA SER A 39 3.87 -11.04 21.02
C SER A 39 2.57 -11.57 21.58
N ILE A 40 2.46 -12.88 21.71
CA ILE A 40 1.30 -13.53 22.33
C ILE A 40 1.62 -13.71 23.81
N ASN A 41 0.77 -13.13 24.66
CA ASN A 41 0.88 -13.34 26.09
C ASN A 41 0.06 -14.59 26.49
N PHE A 42 0.70 -15.76 26.44
CA PHE A 42 0.06 -17.02 26.84
C PHE A 42 -0.30 -17.08 28.34
N SER A 43 0.23 -16.17 29.15
CA SER A 43 -0.05 -16.11 30.60
C SER A 43 -1.32 -15.32 30.91
N ASP A 44 -1.88 -14.56 29.95
CA ASP A 44 -3.08 -13.77 30.17
C ASP A 44 -4.34 -14.65 30.07
N TYR A 45 -5.13 -14.71 31.14
CA TYR A 45 -6.39 -15.47 31.16
C TYR A 45 -7.43 -14.92 30.16
N ARG A 46 -7.36 -13.62 29.82
CA ARG A 46 -8.28 -12.98 28.86
C ARG A 46 -8.09 -13.54 27.45
N PHE A 47 -6.84 -13.85 27.08
CA PHE A 47 -6.51 -14.48 25.81
C PHE A 47 -7.20 -15.85 25.68
N TRP A 48 -7.05 -16.70 26.70
CA TRP A 48 -7.68 -18.02 26.71
C TRP A 48 -9.20 -17.93 26.75
N LEU A 49 -9.77 -17.05 27.57
CA LEU A 49 -11.21 -16.86 27.66
C LEU A 49 -11.82 -16.40 26.31
N ALA A 50 -11.17 -15.45 25.63
CA ALA A 50 -11.58 -15.03 24.29
C ALA A 50 -11.41 -16.16 23.26
N GLY A 51 -10.31 -16.90 23.30
CA GLY A 51 -10.05 -18.04 22.41
C GLY A 51 -11.09 -19.15 22.56
N PHE A 52 -11.37 -19.57 23.80
CA PHE A 52 -12.44 -20.52 24.10
C PHE A 52 -13.81 -20.00 23.67
N GLY A 53 -14.08 -18.71 23.90
CA GLY A 53 -15.31 -18.07 23.44
C GLY A 53 -15.50 -18.16 21.93
N ILE A 54 -14.45 -17.89 21.14
CA ILE A 54 -14.48 -17.98 19.67
C ILE A 54 -14.65 -19.43 19.20
N ILE A 55 -13.94 -20.39 19.80
CA ILE A 55 -14.06 -21.81 19.45
C ILE A 55 -15.50 -22.29 19.69
N LEU A 56 -16.06 -21.98 20.86
CA LEU A 56 -17.43 -22.38 21.21
C LEU A 56 -18.45 -21.72 20.27
N PHE A 57 -18.31 -20.42 20.02
CA PHE A 57 -19.18 -19.67 19.12
C PHE A 57 -19.16 -20.25 17.69
N THR A 58 -17.97 -20.58 17.18
CA THR A 58 -17.79 -21.15 15.85
C THR A 58 -18.41 -22.55 15.75
N GLY A 59 -18.18 -23.40 16.75
CA GLY A 59 -18.75 -24.76 16.81
C GLY A 59 -20.27 -24.75 16.91
N LEU A 60 -20.84 -23.84 17.71
CA LEU A 60 -22.29 -23.65 17.83
C LEU A 60 -22.89 -23.17 16.51
N LEU A 61 -22.29 -22.17 15.86
CA LEU A 61 -22.78 -21.68 14.56
C LEU A 61 -22.68 -22.76 13.49
N ALA A 62 -21.55 -23.45 13.36
CA ALA A 62 -21.37 -24.50 12.36
C ALA A 62 -22.32 -25.69 12.59
N GLY A 63 -22.52 -26.08 13.85
CA GLY A 63 -23.39 -27.20 14.24
C GLY A 63 -24.88 -26.85 14.25
N SER A 64 -25.25 -25.57 14.29
CA SER A 64 -26.65 -25.14 14.38
C SER A 64 -27.49 -25.59 13.19
N TYR A 65 -26.96 -25.51 11.96
CA TYR A 65 -27.69 -25.90 10.76
C TYR A 65 -27.97 -27.42 10.72
N PRO A 66 -26.97 -28.33 10.86
CA PRO A 66 -27.23 -29.76 10.98
C PRO A 66 -28.12 -30.10 12.20
N ALA A 67 -27.85 -29.50 13.36
CA ALA A 67 -28.55 -29.86 14.59
C ALA A 67 -30.03 -29.50 14.54
N LEU A 68 -30.41 -28.33 14.01
CA LEU A 68 -31.81 -27.89 13.95
C LEU A 68 -32.54 -28.48 12.74
N TYR A 69 -31.88 -28.55 11.57
CA TYR A 69 -32.51 -29.03 10.35
C TYR A 69 -32.60 -30.56 10.28
N LEU A 70 -31.52 -31.28 10.61
CA LEU A 70 -31.49 -32.76 10.51
C LEU A 70 -32.14 -33.44 11.72
N SER A 71 -32.09 -32.85 12.92
CA SER A 71 -32.76 -33.46 14.09
C SER A 71 -34.29 -33.27 14.07
N GLY A 72 -34.81 -32.38 13.22
CA GLY A 72 -36.25 -32.16 13.03
C GLY A 72 -36.92 -33.21 12.12
N PHE A 73 -36.17 -34.13 11.52
CA PHE A 73 -36.72 -35.18 10.66
C PHE A 73 -37.56 -36.16 11.48
N LYS A 74 -38.88 -36.12 11.28
CA LYS A 74 -39.80 -37.16 11.75
C LYS A 74 -39.84 -38.28 10.70
N PRO A 75 -39.31 -39.49 10.96
CA PRO A 75 -39.26 -40.59 9.99
C PRO A 75 -40.64 -40.94 9.41
N VAL A 76 -41.70 -40.76 10.21
CA VAL A 76 -43.10 -40.99 9.83
C VAL A 76 -43.57 -40.08 8.68
N ALA A 77 -43.08 -38.83 8.59
CA ALA A 77 -43.47 -37.90 7.53
C ALA A 77 -42.75 -38.18 6.20
N VAL A 78 -41.56 -38.77 6.27
CA VAL A 78 -40.77 -39.19 5.09
C VAL A 78 -41.37 -40.47 4.48
N LEU A 79 -41.77 -41.43 5.33
CA LEU A 79 -42.40 -42.68 4.90
C LEU A 79 -43.81 -42.51 4.32
N LYS A 80 -44.55 -41.47 4.73
CA LYS A 80 -45.90 -41.17 4.21
C LYS A 80 -45.91 -40.35 2.92
N GLY A 81 -44.76 -39.99 2.35
CA GLY A 81 -44.67 -39.29 1.06
C GLY A 81 -45.24 -37.85 1.05
N THR A 82 -45.67 -37.31 2.19
CA THR A 82 -46.23 -35.95 2.32
C THR A 82 -45.15 -34.86 2.36
N PHE A 83 -43.89 -35.24 2.22
CA PHE A 83 -42.75 -34.33 2.31
C PHE A 83 -42.61 -33.48 1.04
N LYS A 84 -43.17 -32.25 1.06
CA LYS A 84 -42.88 -31.26 0.01
C LYS A 84 -41.47 -30.71 0.21
N LYS A 85 -40.56 -31.04 -0.71
CA LYS A 85 -39.23 -30.45 -0.79
C LYS A 85 -39.38 -28.93 -0.98
N VAL A 86 -38.99 -28.13 0.01
CA VAL A 86 -39.00 -26.66 -0.11
C VAL A 86 -37.92 -26.29 -1.12
N ASN A 87 -38.32 -25.98 -2.35
CA ASN A 87 -37.43 -25.42 -3.37
C ASN A 87 -37.13 -23.95 -3.01
N ALA A 88 -36.23 -23.73 -2.06
CA ALA A 88 -35.72 -22.39 -1.78
C ALA A 88 -34.79 -21.95 -2.93
N LEU A 89 -35.19 -20.91 -3.65
CA LEU A 89 -34.42 -20.29 -4.74
C LEU A 89 -33.07 -19.76 -4.24
N VAL A 90 -33.05 -19.21 -3.03
CA VAL A 90 -31.86 -18.71 -2.31
C VAL A 90 -31.60 -19.62 -1.12
N THR A 91 -30.43 -20.27 -1.09
CA THR A 91 -29.99 -21.06 0.06
C THR A 91 -28.93 -20.28 0.85
N PRO A 92 -28.83 -20.44 2.18
CA PRO A 92 -27.80 -19.77 2.99
C PRO A 92 -26.39 -20.00 2.46
N ARG A 93 -26.12 -21.19 1.90
CA ARG A 93 -24.84 -21.53 1.28
C ARG A 93 -24.53 -20.71 0.02
N LYS A 94 -25.53 -20.44 -0.83
CA LYS A 94 -25.35 -19.57 -2.01
C LYS A 94 -25.01 -18.14 -1.60
N VAL A 95 -25.70 -17.61 -0.58
CA VAL A 95 -25.41 -16.27 -0.03
C VAL A 95 -23.98 -16.21 0.50
N LEU A 96 -23.56 -17.22 1.26
CA LEU A 96 -22.20 -17.29 1.81
C LEU A 96 -21.13 -17.28 0.71
N VAL A 97 -21.32 -18.06 -0.36
CA VAL A 97 -20.40 -18.09 -1.52
C VAL A 97 -20.35 -16.75 -2.24
N VAL A 98 -21.52 -16.11 -2.46
CA VAL A 98 -21.58 -14.78 -3.09
C VAL A 98 -20.81 -13.75 -2.24
N THR A 99 -21.03 -13.73 -0.93
CA THR A 99 -20.33 -12.83 -0.01
C THR A 99 -18.82 -13.07 -0.01
N GLN A 100 -18.38 -14.33 0.03
CA GLN A 100 -16.95 -14.70 -0.01
C GLN A 100 -16.27 -14.21 -1.30
N PHE A 101 -16.87 -14.49 -2.46
CA PHE A 101 -16.33 -14.02 -3.74
C PHE A 101 -16.42 -12.50 -3.88
N ALA A 102 -17.44 -11.84 -3.32
CA ALA A 102 -17.53 -10.39 -3.32
C ALA A 102 -16.37 -9.78 -2.55
N PHE A 103 -16.05 -10.30 -1.35
CA PHE A 103 -14.86 -9.88 -0.60
C PHE A 103 -13.57 -10.13 -1.35
N ALA A 104 -13.42 -11.30 -1.99
CA ALA A 104 -12.24 -11.60 -2.81
C ALA A 104 -12.08 -10.57 -3.94
N ILE A 105 -13.14 -10.27 -4.67
CA ILE A 105 -13.15 -9.30 -5.78
C ILE A 105 -12.81 -7.90 -5.27
N ILE A 106 -13.38 -7.47 -4.13
CA ILE A 106 -13.07 -6.18 -3.50
C ILE A 106 -11.57 -6.09 -3.16
N LEU A 107 -11.02 -7.12 -2.53
CA LEU A 107 -9.61 -7.14 -2.13
C LEU A 107 -8.66 -7.19 -3.35
N ILE A 108 -9.00 -7.94 -4.41
CA ILE A 108 -8.22 -7.96 -5.65
C ILE A 108 -8.21 -6.57 -6.29
N ILE A 109 -9.37 -5.95 -6.47
CA ILE A 109 -9.49 -4.61 -7.06
C ILE A 109 -8.71 -3.60 -6.22
N GLY A 110 -8.90 -3.62 -4.89
CA GLY A 110 -8.19 -2.75 -3.97
C GLY A 110 -6.67 -2.92 -4.06
N ALA A 111 -6.17 -4.16 -4.08
CA ALA A 111 -4.74 -4.44 -4.21
C ALA A 111 -4.15 -3.92 -5.53
N ILE A 112 -4.88 -4.07 -6.64
CA ILE A 112 -4.45 -3.56 -7.96
C ILE A 112 -4.41 -2.02 -7.95
N ILE A 113 -5.45 -1.36 -7.44
CA ILE A 113 -5.52 0.11 -7.41
C ILE A 113 -4.45 0.70 -6.49
N VAL A 114 -4.25 0.12 -5.28
CA VAL A 114 -3.17 0.54 -4.37
C VAL A 114 -1.80 0.41 -5.06
N ARG A 115 -1.57 -0.69 -5.78
CA ARG A 115 -0.33 -0.90 -6.52
C ARG A 115 -0.16 0.13 -7.65
N GLN A 116 -1.20 0.43 -8.42
CA GLN A 116 -1.13 1.44 -9.48
C GLN A 116 -0.85 2.83 -8.90
N GLN A 117 -1.52 3.20 -7.81
CA GLN A 117 -1.30 4.48 -7.14
C GLN A 117 0.13 4.58 -6.59
N LEU A 118 0.66 3.48 -6.03
CA LEU A 118 2.04 3.40 -5.58
C LEU A 118 3.03 3.61 -6.75
N LEU A 119 2.85 2.91 -7.87
CA LEU A 119 3.73 3.03 -9.04
C LEU A 119 3.68 4.43 -9.64
N ASN A 120 2.48 5.01 -9.79
CA ASN A 120 2.31 6.37 -10.27
C ASN A 120 3.06 7.41 -9.42
N ALA A 121 3.08 7.24 -8.09
CA ALA A 121 3.82 8.12 -7.20
C ALA A 121 5.33 7.86 -7.20
N GLN A 122 5.78 6.62 -7.47
CA GLN A 122 7.21 6.26 -7.56
C GLN A 122 7.85 6.74 -8.86
N ASP A 123 7.13 6.64 -9.99
CA ASP A 123 7.59 7.05 -11.31
C ASP A 123 7.54 8.58 -11.51
N ARG A 124 6.91 9.30 -10.58
CA ARG A 124 6.86 10.75 -10.58
C ARG A 124 8.27 11.33 -10.45
N GLN A 125 8.63 12.18 -11.40
CA GLN A 125 9.93 12.87 -11.38
C GLN A 125 10.04 13.74 -10.13
N THR A 126 11.13 13.55 -9.38
CA THR A 126 11.37 14.25 -8.11
C THR A 126 11.78 15.70 -8.28
N GLY A 127 12.36 16.07 -9.42
CA GLY A 127 12.90 17.40 -9.69
C GLY A 127 14.28 17.68 -9.06
N TYR A 128 14.84 16.71 -8.32
CA TYR A 128 16.21 16.70 -7.80
C TYR A 128 16.86 15.32 -7.96
N SER A 129 18.19 15.29 -7.93
CA SER A 129 19.01 14.08 -8.04
C SER A 129 19.13 13.40 -6.68
N LYS A 130 18.58 12.18 -6.58
CA LYS A 130 18.66 11.33 -5.38
C LYS A 130 20.00 10.57 -5.30
N ASP A 131 20.61 10.28 -6.45
CA ASP A 131 21.76 9.39 -6.54
C ASP A 131 23.00 9.99 -5.91
N ASN A 132 23.68 9.24 -5.04
CA ASN A 132 24.92 9.68 -4.38
C ASN A 132 24.77 11.01 -3.61
N LEU A 133 23.55 11.39 -3.23
CA LEU A 133 23.29 12.55 -2.39
C LEU A 133 23.08 12.07 -0.95
N VAL A 134 23.94 12.56 -0.07
CA VAL A 134 23.95 12.23 1.35
C VAL A 134 23.76 13.49 2.14
N TYR A 135 23.13 13.39 3.30
CA TYR A 135 23.10 14.50 4.25
C TYR A 135 23.45 14.05 5.66
N SER A 136 23.98 15.00 6.43
CA SER A 136 24.21 14.89 7.88
C SER A 136 23.57 16.09 8.56
N PHE A 137 23.09 15.92 9.79
CA PHE A 137 22.67 17.05 10.59
C PHE A 137 23.89 17.86 11.04
N LEU A 138 23.71 19.17 11.19
CA LEU A 138 24.71 20.08 11.75
C LEU A 138 24.68 19.93 13.27
N GLU A 139 25.45 18.98 13.78
CA GLU A 139 25.60 18.72 15.21
C GLU A 139 27.01 19.08 15.71
N GLY A 140 27.12 19.52 16.96
CA GLY A 140 28.40 19.87 17.57
C GLY A 140 29.12 20.99 16.82
N ASP A 141 30.40 20.77 16.50
CA ASP A 141 31.27 21.78 15.88
C ASP A 141 31.19 21.81 14.34
N ILE A 142 30.27 21.05 13.70
CA ILE A 142 30.16 21.01 12.23
C ILE A 142 29.87 22.39 11.65
N GLU A 143 28.92 23.13 12.22
CA GLU A 143 28.55 24.46 11.70
C GLU A 143 29.73 25.44 11.82
N LYS A 144 30.40 25.45 12.97
CA LYS A 144 31.59 26.28 13.23
C LYS A 144 32.72 25.98 12.25
N ASN A 145 32.93 24.71 11.91
CA ASN A 145 34.01 24.25 11.04
C ASN A 145 33.54 23.99 9.59
N TYR A 146 32.36 24.46 9.21
CA TYR A 146 31.73 24.12 7.93
C TYR A 146 32.63 24.40 6.73
N SER A 147 33.23 25.60 6.64
CA SER A 147 34.08 25.97 5.51
C SER A 147 35.30 25.05 5.38
N LEU A 148 35.88 24.60 6.50
CA LEU A 148 37.01 23.66 6.50
C LEU A 148 36.56 22.27 6.02
N ILE A 149 35.42 21.79 6.52
CA ILE A 149 34.82 20.51 6.12
C ILE A 149 34.48 20.52 4.62
N LYS A 150 33.77 21.55 4.13
CA LYS A 150 33.41 21.74 2.72
C LYS A 150 34.64 21.70 1.83
N ASN A 151 35.68 22.48 2.17
CA ASN A 151 36.91 22.54 1.36
C ASN A 151 37.67 21.22 1.34
N GLU A 152 37.76 20.50 2.46
CA GLU A 152 38.45 19.20 2.52
C GLU A 152 37.67 18.11 1.78
N LEU A 153 36.34 18.11 1.84
CA LEU A 153 35.49 17.19 1.07
C LEU A 153 35.62 17.39 -0.45
N LEU A 154 35.67 18.65 -0.91
CA LEU A 154 35.82 18.99 -2.33
C LEU A 154 37.23 18.69 -2.84
N SER A 155 38.27 19.18 -2.13
CA SER A 155 39.68 19.03 -2.56
C SER A 155 40.19 17.59 -2.53
N SER A 156 39.67 16.74 -1.64
CA SER A 156 39.98 15.30 -1.59
C SER A 156 39.27 14.48 -2.68
N GLY A 157 38.39 15.13 -3.46
CA GLY A 157 37.58 14.50 -4.49
C GLY A 157 36.50 13.55 -3.96
N ILE A 158 36.17 13.63 -2.66
CA ILE A 158 35.11 12.84 -2.01
C ILE A 158 33.73 13.32 -2.48
N ALA A 159 33.55 14.64 -2.53
CA ALA A 159 32.32 15.30 -2.97
C ALA A 159 32.56 16.12 -4.24
N THR A 160 31.55 16.21 -5.11
CA THR A 160 31.55 17.12 -6.26
C THR A 160 30.92 18.47 -5.93
N SER A 161 30.07 18.51 -4.90
CA SER A 161 29.38 19.71 -4.44
C SER A 161 28.89 19.52 -3.00
N VAL A 162 28.88 20.59 -2.22
CA VAL A 162 28.45 20.59 -0.81
C VAL A 162 27.74 21.91 -0.52
N THR A 163 26.61 21.85 0.18
CA THR A 163 25.82 23.03 0.58
C THR A 163 25.20 22.81 1.96
N LYS A 164 24.90 23.88 2.70
CA LYS A 164 24.04 23.79 3.90
C LYS A 164 22.60 24.05 3.52
N THR A 165 21.68 23.37 4.18
CA THR A 165 20.24 23.60 4.05
C THR A 165 19.53 23.62 5.38
N SER A 166 18.35 24.24 5.42
CA SER A 166 17.52 24.31 6.62
C SER A 166 16.97 22.95 7.05
N ALA A 167 16.68 22.07 6.09
CA ALA A 167 16.17 20.71 6.27
C ALA A 167 16.75 19.79 5.16
N PRO A 168 16.61 18.45 5.23
CA PRO A 168 16.95 17.58 4.10
C PRO A 168 16.14 17.93 2.84
N ILE A 169 16.68 17.69 1.63
CA ILE A 169 15.95 17.98 0.35
C ILE A 169 14.65 17.16 0.18
N THR A 170 14.45 16.18 1.06
CA THR A 170 13.25 15.34 1.14
C THR A 170 12.25 15.80 2.19
N GLU A 171 12.48 16.92 2.88
CA GLU A 171 11.63 17.37 3.99
C GLU A 171 11.45 18.89 3.99
N GLY A 172 10.21 19.33 4.25
CA GLY A 172 9.91 20.74 4.50
C GLY A 172 9.62 20.94 5.99
N TRP A 173 10.45 21.73 6.67
CA TRP A 173 10.35 21.99 8.11
C TRP A 173 9.81 23.37 8.45
N SER A 174 9.70 24.27 7.46
CA SER A 174 9.16 25.61 7.65
C SER A 174 8.25 25.99 6.50
N ASN A 175 7.20 26.73 6.82
CA ASN A 175 6.32 27.37 5.88
C ASN A 175 5.72 28.61 6.54
N SER A 176 5.26 29.54 5.72
CA SER A 176 4.64 30.76 6.21
C SER A 176 3.61 31.30 5.22
N TRP A 177 2.55 31.88 5.74
CA TRP A 177 1.62 32.72 4.97
C TRP A 177 2.01 34.20 5.06
N GLY A 178 2.95 34.55 5.95
CA GLY A 178 3.39 35.92 6.24
C GLY A 178 4.42 36.50 5.26
N ILE A 179 4.84 35.74 4.24
CA ILE A 179 5.79 36.21 3.21
C ILE A 179 5.13 37.33 2.39
N GLU A 180 5.77 38.49 2.28
CA GLU A 180 5.23 39.64 1.54
C GLU A 180 5.97 39.83 0.22
N TRP A 181 5.24 40.19 -0.83
CA TRP A 181 5.81 40.49 -2.14
C TRP A 181 5.00 41.57 -2.84
N GLN A 182 5.59 42.19 -3.86
CA GLN A 182 4.93 43.25 -4.62
C GLN A 182 3.64 42.73 -5.27
N GLY A 183 2.50 43.38 -4.96
CA GLY A 183 1.20 43.01 -5.52
C GLY A 183 0.47 41.89 -4.76
N LYS A 184 0.99 41.43 -3.61
CA LYS A 184 0.28 40.49 -2.74
C LYS A 184 -1.07 41.05 -2.30
N ASN A 185 -2.13 40.26 -2.42
CA ASN A 185 -3.43 40.59 -1.85
C ASN A 185 -3.35 40.48 -0.31
N PRO A 186 -3.76 41.50 0.47
CA PRO A 186 -3.74 41.43 1.94
C PRO A 186 -4.55 40.29 2.56
N HIS A 187 -5.52 39.73 1.83
CA HIS A 187 -6.34 38.60 2.25
C HIS A 187 -5.77 37.24 1.83
N ASP A 188 -4.67 37.22 1.06
CA ASP A 188 -4.02 35.99 0.64
C ASP A 188 -3.25 35.37 1.82
N LYS A 189 -3.78 34.24 2.29
CA LYS A 189 -3.18 33.41 3.35
C LYS A 189 -2.59 32.11 2.80
N THR A 190 -2.20 32.10 1.52
CA THR A 190 -1.55 30.94 0.95
C THR A 190 -0.26 30.65 1.71
N VAL A 191 -0.13 29.41 2.14
CA VAL A 191 1.07 28.92 2.80
C VAL A 191 2.12 28.66 1.73
N ILE A 192 3.27 29.30 1.86
CA ILE A 192 4.43 29.12 1.00
C ILE A 192 5.50 28.38 1.79
N ASP A 193 6.05 27.34 1.19
CA ASP A 193 7.14 26.58 1.80
C ASP A 193 8.40 27.42 1.86
N ARG A 194 9.04 27.39 3.03
CA ARG A 194 10.28 28.11 3.28
C ARG A 194 11.41 27.13 3.45
N TYR A 195 12.36 27.21 2.54
CA TYR A 195 13.61 26.46 2.58
C TYR A 195 14.75 27.47 2.67
N CYS A 196 15.87 27.09 3.28
CA CYS A 196 17.08 27.90 3.23
C CYS A 196 18.19 27.06 2.64
N ALA A 197 19.04 27.67 1.83
CA ALA A 197 20.21 27.04 1.29
C ALA A 197 21.38 28.01 1.24
N ASP A 198 22.56 27.46 1.43
CA ASP A 198 23.82 28.14 1.16
C ASP A 198 24.04 28.24 -0.36
N ASP A 199 25.26 28.58 -0.76
CA ASP A 199 25.69 28.46 -2.16
C ASP A 199 25.59 27.02 -2.72
N ASP A 200 25.62 26.91 -4.06
CA ASP A 200 25.69 25.63 -4.79
C ASP A 200 24.49 24.67 -4.56
N ILE A 201 23.31 25.16 -4.17
CA ILE A 201 22.14 24.30 -3.91
C ILE A 201 21.64 23.60 -5.18
N CYS A 202 21.53 24.31 -6.31
CA CYS A 202 21.07 23.70 -7.56
C CYS A 202 22.09 22.68 -8.05
N LYS A 203 23.39 22.97 -7.90
CA LYS A 203 24.47 22.04 -8.26
C LYS A 203 24.51 20.80 -7.36
N THR A 204 24.31 20.96 -6.05
CA THR A 204 24.39 19.86 -5.07
C THR A 204 23.18 18.95 -5.16
N ALA A 205 21.97 19.52 -5.16
CA ALA A 205 20.73 18.76 -5.26
C ALA A 205 20.36 18.39 -6.70
N GLY A 206 21.03 18.96 -7.72
CA GLY A 206 20.69 18.75 -9.12
C GLY A 206 19.36 19.40 -9.51
N LEU A 207 19.05 20.57 -8.96
CA LEU A 207 17.87 21.35 -9.34
C LEU A 207 18.09 21.99 -10.71
N GLN A 208 17.04 22.00 -11.53
CA GLN A 208 17.09 22.65 -12.84
C GLN A 208 16.73 24.12 -12.70
N ILE A 209 17.64 25.01 -13.09
CA ILE A 209 17.37 26.45 -13.17
C ILE A 209 16.57 26.72 -14.46
N VAL A 210 15.44 27.38 -14.32
CA VAL A 210 14.56 27.82 -15.41
C VAL A 210 14.95 29.22 -15.88
N GLN A 211 15.25 30.12 -14.93
CA GLN A 211 15.62 31.50 -15.22
C GLN A 211 16.61 32.02 -14.17
N GLY A 212 17.53 32.90 -14.56
CA GLY A 212 18.52 33.49 -13.64
C GLY A 212 19.68 32.54 -13.35
N ARG A 213 20.05 32.41 -12.07
CA ARG A 213 21.23 31.66 -11.63
C ARG A 213 21.03 31.03 -10.25
N ASP A 214 21.98 30.17 -9.87
CA ASP A 214 22.10 29.65 -8.50
C ASP A 214 22.65 30.74 -7.55
N ILE A 215 22.59 30.45 -6.25
CA ILE A 215 23.21 31.23 -5.18
C ILE A 215 24.73 30.95 -5.20
N ASP A 216 25.54 32.01 -5.28
CA ASP A 216 27.00 31.93 -5.41
C ASP A 216 27.66 33.00 -4.54
N LEU A 217 28.07 32.61 -3.32
CA LEU A 217 28.67 33.52 -2.34
C LEU A 217 30.12 33.88 -2.65
N ASP A 218 30.84 33.01 -3.37
CA ASP A 218 32.22 33.25 -3.76
C ASP A 218 32.30 34.40 -4.78
N LYS A 219 31.35 34.42 -5.72
CA LYS A 219 31.27 35.47 -6.74
C LYS A 219 30.45 36.68 -6.30
N TYR A 220 29.39 36.46 -5.52
CA TYR A 220 28.46 37.51 -5.09
C TYR A 220 28.21 37.42 -3.57
N PRO A 221 29.03 38.07 -2.71
CA PRO A 221 28.82 38.05 -1.26
C PRO A 221 27.45 38.56 -0.78
N THR A 222 26.80 39.40 -1.60
CA THR A 222 25.43 39.89 -1.38
C THR A 222 24.36 38.80 -1.50
N ASP A 223 24.70 37.64 -2.06
CA ASP A 223 23.81 36.49 -2.15
C ASP A 223 23.45 35.87 -0.78
N SER A 224 24.07 36.36 0.29
CA SER A 224 23.57 36.13 1.64
C SER A 224 22.09 36.48 1.81
N LEU A 225 21.58 37.49 1.09
CA LEU A 225 20.16 37.86 1.02
C LEU A 225 19.53 37.54 -0.36
N ALA A 226 20.08 36.59 -1.11
CA ALA A 226 19.47 36.11 -2.34
C ALA A 226 18.33 35.11 -2.06
N MET A 227 17.44 34.94 -3.04
CA MET A 227 16.34 33.98 -3.01
C MET A 227 16.17 33.29 -4.36
N LEU A 228 15.84 32.00 -4.31
CA LEU A 228 15.32 31.25 -5.46
C LEU A 228 13.83 30.99 -5.27
N LEU A 229 13.08 31.04 -6.37
CA LEU A 229 11.66 30.67 -6.41
C LEU A 229 11.48 29.38 -7.20
N ASN A 230 10.50 28.55 -6.86
CA ASN A 230 10.04 27.53 -7.80
C ASN A 230 9.00 28.08 -8.80
N GLU A 231 8.73 27.35 -9.88
CA GLU A 231 7.73 27.72 -10.89
C GLU A 231 6.34 27.95 -10.26
N SER A 232 5.97 27.11 -9.29
CA SER A 232 4.72 27.24 -8.55
C SER A 232 4.62 28.55 -7.76
N ALA A 233 5.71 29.04 -7.15
CA ALA A 233 5.75 30.33 -6.48
C ALA A 233 5.64 31.49 -7.47
N VAL A 234 6.39 31.46 -8.57
CA VAL A 234 6.29 32.50 -9.62
C VAL A 234 4.87 32.60 -10.16
N LYS A 235 4.22 31.45 -10.41
CA LYS A 235 2.83 31.38 -10.87
C LYS A 235 1.84 31.91 -9.83
N HIS A 236 2.03 31.57 -8.55
CA HIS A 236 1.18 32.02 -7.45
C HIS A 236 1.30 33.54 -7.23
N MET A 237 2.53 34.04 -7.18
CA MET A 237 2.85 35.46 -6.99
C MET A 237 2.50 36.32 -8.22
N LYS A 238 2.23 35.68 -9.37
CA LYS A 238 1.89 36.30 -10.66
C LYS A 238 2.99 37.21 -11.22
N PHE A 239 4.25 36.86 -10.98
CA PHE A 239 5.37 37.60 -11.54
C PHE A 239 5.53 37.31 -13.04
N THR A 240 5.60 38.38 -13.84
CA THR A 240 6.00 38.30 -15.26
C THR A 240 7.52 38.33 -15.40
N GLU A 241 8.19 39.12 -14.55
CA GLU A 241 9.64 39.22 -14.46
C GLU A 241 10.06 38.96 -13.00
N PRO A 242 10.37 37.71 -12.65
CA PRO A 242 10.64 37.33 -11.26
C PRO A 242 12.03 37.77 -10.78
N LEU A 243 13.01 37.93 -11.67
CA LEU A 243 14.37 38.30 -11.29
C LEU A 243 14.44 39.75 -10.79
N GLY A 244 15.17 39.97 -9.70
CA GLY A 244 15.35 41.29 -9.08
C GLY A 244 14.20 41.74 -8.18
N GLN A 245 13.10 40.97 -8.13
CA GLN A 245 12.00 41.22 -7.20
C GLN A 245 12.48 41.12 -5.75
N ILE A 246 11.86 41.92 -4.87
CA ILE A 246 12.12 41.91 -3.43
C ILE A 246 10.95 41.20 -2.74
N ILE A 247 11.28 40.17 -1.96
CA ILE A 247 10.33 39.41 -1.14
C ILE A 247 10.73 39.60 0.32
N LYS A 248 9.78 40.03 1.16
CA LYS A 248 10.03 40.25 2.59
C LYS A 248 9.61 39.02 3.39
N ASP A 249 10.52 38.56 4.24
CA ASP A 249 10.25 37.49 5.18
C ASP A 249 11.05 37.69 6.47
N ASN A 250 10.37 37.63 7.63
CA ASN A 250 10.97 37.79 8.97
C ASN A 250 11.97 38.97 9.07
N ASP A 251 11.50 40.17 8.70
CA ASP A 251 12.27 41.44 8.71
C ASP A 251 13.48 41.50 7.77
N LYS A 252 13.60 40.55 6.83
CA LYS A 252 14.64 40.55 5.78
C LYS A 252 14.03 40.78 4.41
N ASP A 253 14.69 41.63 3.65
CA ASP A 253 14.40 41.87 2.24
C ASP A 253 15.28 40.93 1.41
N TRP A 254 14.65 39.94 0.78
CA TRP A 254 15.32 38.95 -0.05
C TRP A 254 15.21 39.29 -1.53
N HIS A 255 16.32 39.14 -2.27
CA HIS A 255 16.39 39.47 -3.69
C HIS A 255 16.30 38.21 -4.54
N VAL A 256 15.32 38.14 -5.44
CA VAL A 256 15.15 36.98 -6.32
C VAL A 256 16.27 36.96 -7.38
N VAL A 257 17.15 35.96 -7.33
CA VAL A 257 18.28 35.80 -8.27
C VAL A 257 18.07 34.67 -9.28
N GLY A 258 17.11 33.79 -9.02
CA GLY A 258 16.84 32.65 -9.89
C GLY A 258 15.46 32.02 -9.66
N VAL A 259 15.04 31.26 -10.66
CA VAL A 259 13.84 30.43 -10.63
C VAL A 259 14.27 29.00 -10.94
N VAL A 260 13.90 28.06 -10.08
CA VAL A 260 14.13 26.63 -10.26
C VAL A 260 12.84 25.94 -10.71
N LYS A 261 13.00 24.82 -11.41
CA LYS A 261 11.88 23.97 -11.80
C LYS A 261 11.21 23.37 -10.57
N ASP A 262 9.92 23.14 -10.65
CA ASP A 262 9.16 22.51 -9.58
C ASP A 262 9.72 21.13 -9.19
N PHE A 263 9.88 20.90 -7.88
CA PHE A 263 10.41 19.65 -7.32
C PHE A 263 9.64 19.20 -6.06
N ILE A 264 9.78 17.93 -5.70
CA ILE A 264 8.98 17.29 -4.63
C ILE A 264 9.74 17.32 -3.28
N LEU A 265 9.57 18.40 -2.53
CA LEU A 265 10.15 18.51 -1.19
C LEU A 265 9.47 17.54 -0.20
N LYS A 266 8.14 17.63 -0.04
CA LYS A 266 7.38 16.86 0.97
C LYS A 266 6.87 15.52 0.43
N SER A 267 5.61 15.45 0.02
CA SER A 267 4.96 14.16 -0.30
C SER A 267 4.91 13.93 -1.82
N PRO A 268 5.26 12.72 -2.31
CA PRO A 268 5.08 12.36 -3.72
C PRO A 268 3.59 12.30 -4.12
N TYR A 269 2.68 12.29 -3.15
CA TYR A 269 1.25 12.23 -3.36
C TYR A 269 0.52 13.58 -3.32
N ARG A 270 1.25 14.69 -3.14
CA ARG A 270 0.66 16.04 -3.10
C ARG A 270 1.09 16.86 -4.32
N PRO A 271 0.30 17.86 -4.75
CA PRO A 271 0.77 18.86 -5.69
C PRO A 271 2.02 19.55 -5.15
N ILE A 272 2.82 20.10 -6.05
CA ILE A 272 3.98 20.91 -5.66
C ILE A 272 3.45 22.24 -5.14
N GLU A 273 3.89 22.62 -3.95
CA GLU A 273 3.48 23.84 -3.26
C GLU A 273 4.40 25.00 -3.70
N PRO A 274 3.91 26.25 -3.72
CA PRO A 274 4.76 27.43 -3.84
C PRO A 274 5.89 27.41 -2.80
N MET A 275 7.11 27.68 -3.24
CA MET A 275 8.28 27.63 -2.37
C MET A 275 9.27 28.76 -2.66
N ILE A 276 9.85 29.26 -1.57
CA ILE A 276 11.02 30.12 -1.56
C ILE A 276 12.22 29.38 -0.98
N ILE A 277 13.39 29.61 -1.57
CA ILE A 277 14.68 29.15 -1.05
C ILE A 277 15.49 30.40 -0.69
N GLU A 278 15.57 30.70 0.60
CA GLU A 278 16.34 31.81 1.16
C GLU A 278 17.83 31.47 1.19
N GLY A 279 18.68 32.46 0.92
CA GLY A 279 20.14 32.30 0.86
C GLY A 279 20.83 32.19 2.22
N ALA A 280 22.12 32.52 2.23
CA ALA A 280 23.06 32.23 3.33
C ALA A 280 22.72 32.90 4.67
N ALA A 281 21.93 33.98 4.67
CA ALA A 281 21.45 34.62 5.90
C ALA A 281 20.27 33.86 6.55
N GLY A 282 19.85 32.73 5.98
CA GLY A 282 18.84 31.84 6.53
C GLY A 282 19.34 31.01 7.72
N TRP A 283 18.53 30.03 8.11
CA TRP A 283 18.86 29.08 9.18
C TRP A 283 19.22 27.72 8.57
N PHE A 284 20.17 27.01 9.17
CA PHE A 284 20.68 25.74 8.65
C PHE A 284 20.65 24.66 9.73
N ASN A 285 20.30 23.43 9.35
CA ASN A 285 20.44 22.27 10.22
C ASN A 285 21.08 21.07 9.52
N VAL A 286 21.34 21.17 8.22
CA VAL A 286 21.77 20.05 7.41
C VAL A 286 22.95 20.48 6.54
N ILE A 287 23.94 19.60 6.42
CA ILE A 287 24.92 19.64 5.34
C ILE A 287 24.54 18.58 4.31
N GLN A 288 24.35 19.01 3.07
CA GLN A 288 24.11 18.13 1.92
C GLN A 288 25.40 17.97 1.12
N ILE A 289 25.70 16.73 0.78
CA ILE A 289 26.96 16.32 0.17
C ILE A 289 26.63 15.49 -1.06
N LYS A 290 26.93 16.05 -2.25
CA LYS A 290 26.89 15.30 -3.50
C LYS A 290 28.19 14.52 -3.62
N MET A 291 28.12 13.22 -3.34
CA MET A 291 29.28 12.33 -3.36
C MET A 291 29.73 12.09 -4.80
N ASN A 292 31.05 12.05 -4.98
CA ASN A 292 31.65 11.72 -6.26
C ASN A 292 31.50 10.23 -6.58
N THR A 293 31.36 9.90 -7.87
CA THR A 293 31.16 8.52 -8.36
C THR A 293 32.46 7.85 -8.83
N ILE A 294 33.58 8.58 -8.91
CA ILE A 294 34.89 8.04 -9.32
C ILE A 294 35.38 6.94 -8.37
N LYS A 295 35.17 7.11 -7.07
CA LYS A 295 35.50 6.13 -6.02
C LYS A 295 34.21 5.45 -5.55
N SER A 296 34.33 4.22 -5.04
CA SER A 296 33.18 3.53 -4.43
C SER A 296 32.60 4.35 -3.26
N THR A 297 31.27 4.42 -3.16
CA THR A 297 30.54 5.13 -2.10
C THR A 297 31.05 4.81 -0.70
N ARG A 298 31.35 3.53 -0.41
CA ARG A 298 31.91 3.09 0.88
C ARG A 298 33.24 3.77 1.22
N LYS A 299 34.17 3.87 0.25
CA LYS A 299 35.47 4.54 0.44
C LYS A 299 35.30 6.03 0.66
N ASN A 300 34.40 6.67 -0.09
CA ASN A 300 34.12 8.09 0.09
C ASN A 300 33.49 8.38 1.45
N LEU A 301 32.58 7.52 1.94
CA LEU A 301 31.99 7.66 3.27
C LEU A 301 33.02 7.47 4.38
N ALA A 302 33.89 6.46 4.30
CA ALA A 302 34.96 6.26 5.29
C ALA A 302 35.95 7.44 5.32
N ALA A 303 36.25 8.02 4.15
CA ALA A 303 37.09 9.20 4.07
C ALA A 303 36.38 10.47 4.59
N ALA A 304 35.08 10.61 4.32
CA ALA A 304 34.26 11.68 4.87
C ALA A 304 34.20 11.57 6.40
N GLU A 305 33.98 10.38 6.94
CA GLU A 305 33.98 10.11 8.39
C GLU A 305 35.28 10.58 9.06
N ALA A 306 36.43 10.35 8.44
CA ALA A 306 37.72 10.83 8.96
C ALA A 306 37.79 12.38 9.01
N ILE A 307 37.24 13.07 8.01
CA ILE A 307 37.17 14.54 7.96
C ILE A 307 36.22 15.05 9.04
N PHE A 308 35.02 14.48 9.14
CA PHE A 308 34.06 14.85 10.19
C PHE A 308 34.63 14.61 11.58
N LYS A 309 35.33 13.50 11.82
CA LYS A 309 35.97 13.20 13.11
C LYS A 309 37.12 14.18 13.45
N LYS A 310 37.83 14.68 12.45
CA LYS A 310 38.90 15.69 12.62
C LYS A 310 38.34 17.02 13.10
N TYR A 311 37.19 17.46 12.57
CA TYR A 311 36.59 18.76 12.87
C TYR A 311 35.41 18.71 13.87
N ASN A 312 34.93 17.53 14.23
CA ASN A 312 33.85 17.32 15.19
C ASN A 312 34.10 16.02 16.01
N PRO A 313 35.19 15.94 16.79
CA PRO A 313 35.65 14.69 17.41
C PRO A 313 34.70 14.11 18.47
N ASN A 314 33.82 14.93 19.04
CA ASN A 314 32.91 14.56 20.13
C ASN A 314 31.60 13.92 19.64
N TYR A 315 31.34 13.92 18.33
CA TYR A 315 30.10 13.42 17.74
C TYR A 315 30.39 12.41 16.63
N PRO A 316 29.58 11.35 16.49
CA PRO A 316 29.69 10.43 15.38
C PRO A 316 29.27 11.09 14.05
N PHE A 317 29.86 10.64 12.93
CA PHE A 317 29.38 11.02 11.61
C PHE A 317 28.14 10.22 11.25
N GLU A 318 26.96 10.76 11.58
CA GLU A 318 25.69 10.19 11.17
C GLU A 318 25.26 10.75 9.81
N TYR A 319 25.05 9.85 8.85
CA TYR A 319 24.64 10.24 7.52
C TYR A 319 23.44 9.44 7.04
N LYS A 320 22.66 10.06 6.15
CA LYS A 320 21.49 9.45 5.54
C LYS A 320 21.53 9.66 4.03
N PHE A 321 21.24 8.61 3.28
CA PHE A 321 21.08 8.73 1.84
C PHE A 321 19.71 9.27 1.46
N VAL A 322 19.69 10.19 0.50
CA VAL A 322 18.45 10.84 0.03
C VAL A 322 17.53 9.86 -0.69
N ASP A 323 18.06 8.92 -1.46
CA ASP A 323 17.28 7.87 -2.13
C ASP A 323 16.56 6.94 -1.12
N GLU A 324 17.25 6.54 -0.05
CA GLU A 324 16.68 5.73 1.04
C GLU A 324 15.59 6.48 1.79
N GLN A 325 15.82 7.76 2.15
CA GLN A 325 14.80 8.56 2.83
C GLN A 325 13.58 8.81 1.92
N TYR A 326 13.81 9.03 0.63
CA TYR A 326 12.73 9.14 -0.34
C TYR A 326 11.95 7.83 -0.48
N ALA A 327 12.63 6.68 -0.50
CA ALA A 327 12.01 5.36 -0.60
C ALA A 327 11.11 5.04 0.60
N LYS A 328 11.45 5.50 1.80
CA LYS A 328 10.63 5.34 3.02
C LYS A 328 9.26 6.00 2.93
N LYS A 329 9.10 7.03 2.09
CA LYS A 329 7.81 7.71 1.85
C LYS A 329 6.73 6.78 1.26
N PHE A 330 7.13 5.62 0.76
CA PHE A 330 6.25 4.63 0.12
C PHE A 330 6.00 3.38 0.96
N ASP A 331 6.57 3.28 2.16
CA ASP A 331 6.54 2.04 2.94
C ASP A 331 5.13 1.69 3.44
N ASN A 332 4.31 2.70 3.72
CA ASN A 332 2.92 2.50 4.12
C ASN A 332 2.09 1.91 2.99
N GLU A 333 2.17 2.46 1.77
CA GLU A 333 1.43 1.95 0.61
C GLU A 333 1.94 0.58 0.19
N LYS A 334 3.27 0.34 0.22
CA LYS A 334 3.84 -1.00 0.01
C LYS A 334 3.28 -2.01 1.01
N ARG A 335 3.19 -1.65 2.29
CA ARG A 335 2.66 -2.51 3.35
C ARG A 335 1.17 -2.79 3.14
N THR A 336 0.38 -1.76 2.89
CA THR A 336 -1.05 -1.87 2.59
C THR A 336 -1.30 -2.76 1.37
N GLY A 337 -0.53 -2.58 0.29
CA GLY A 337 -0.61 -3.43 -0.90
C GLY A 337 -0.26 -4.89 -0.62
N LYS A 338 0.81 -5.14 0.15
CA LYS A 338 1.19 -6.51 0.57
C LYS A 338 0.10 -7.17 1.42
N LEU A 339 -0.47 -6.45 2.39
CA LEU A 339 -1.55 -6.95 3.25
C LEU A 339 -2.82 -7.23 2.44
N ALA A 340 -3.21 -6.31 1.55
CA ALA A 340 -4.36 -6.50 0.67
C ALA A 340 -4.18 -7.72 -0.24
N GLY A 341 -2.99 -7.91 -0.83
CA GLY A 341 -2.67 -9.09 -1.63
C GLY A 341 -2.73 -10.40 -0.84
N LEU A 342 -2.18 -10.42 0.37
CA LEU A 342 -2.22 -11.60 1.26
C LEU A 342 -3.66 -11.95 1.67
N PHE A 343 -4.46 -10.95 2.06
CA PHE A 343 -5.87 -11.18 2.38
C PHE A 343 -6.67 -11.61 1.15
N ALA A 344 -6.44 -11.02 -0.03
CA ALA A 344 -7.07 -11.45 -1.27
C ALA A 344 -6.77 -12.94 -1.53
N PHE A 345 -5.51 -13.35 -1.41
CA PHE A 345 -5.11 -14.75 -1.57
C PHE A 345 -5.84 -15.67 -0.58
N LEU A 346 -5.86 -15.33 0.71
CA LEU A 346 -6.55 -16.13 1.73
C LEU A 346 -8.07 -16.19 1.48
N THR A 347 -8.71 -15.07 1.11
CA THR A 347 -10.13 -15.02 0.81
C THR A 347 -10.46 -15.87 -0.42
N ILE A 348 -9.65 -15.80 -1.48
CA ILE A 348 -9.78 -16.65 -2.65
C ILE A 348 -9.65 -18.13 -2.25
N PHE A 349 -8.62 -18.48 -1.48
CA PHE A 349 -8.38 -19.85 -1.05
C PHE A 349 -9.56 -20.42 -0.27
N ILE A 350 -10.10 -19.66 0.70
CA ILE A 350 -11.28 -20.04 1.48
C ILE A 350 -12.52 -20.14 0.58
N SER A 351 -12.68 -19.22 -0.36
CA SER A 351 -13.79 -19.24 -1.34
C SER A 351 -13.74 -20.50 -2.21
N CYS A 352 -12.56 -20.94 -2.60
CA CYS A 352 -12.37 -22.18 -3.36
C CYS A 352 -12.78 -23.42 -2.54
N LEU A 353 -12.41 -23.48 -1.25
CA LEU A 353 -12.85 -24.57 -0.37
C LEU A 353 -14.37 -24.58 -0.20
N GLY A 354 -14.99 -23.41 -0.05
CA GLY A 354 -16.45 -23.27 0.04
C GLY A 354 -17.15 -23.73 -1.25
N LEU A 355 -16.64 -23.30 -2.40
CA LEU A 355 -17.14 -23.68 -3.72
C LEU A 355 -16.97 -25.19 -3.96
N PHE A 356 -15.81 -25.75 -3.58
CA PHE A 356 -15.52 -27.18 -3.65
C PHE A 356 -16.49 -28.01 -2.81
N GLY A 357 -16.78 -27.58 -1.58
CA GLY A 357 -17.75 -28.23 -0.71
C GLY A 357 -19.19 -28.15 -1.24
N LEU A 358 -19.57 -27.01 -1.83
CA LEU A 358 -20.86 -26.84 -2.49
C LEU A 358 -20.97 -27.70 -3.77
N ALA A 359 -19.93 -27.75 -4.59
CA ALA A 359 -19.85 -28.57 -5.80
C ALA A 359 -19.95 -30.06 -5.49
N SER A 360 -19.24 -30.53 -4.46
CA SER A 360 -19.28 -31.93 -4.03
C SER A 360 -20.69 -32.33 -3.58
N TYR A 361 -21.33 -31.51 -2.74
CA TYR A 361 -22.71 -31.75 -2.28
C TYR A 361 -23.74 -31.70 -3.42
N MET A 362 -23.60 -30.76 -4.36
CA MET A 362 -24.49 -30.68 -5.52
C MET A 362 -24.31 -31.86 -6.47
N ALA A 363 -23.08 -32.32 -6.67
CA ALA A 363 -22.82 -33.52 -7.46
C ALA A 363 -23.48 -34.74 -6.80
N GLU A 364 -23.33 -34.90 -5.49
CA GLU A 364 -23.90 -36.01 -4.73
C GLU A 364 -25.44 -36.02 -4.75
N THR A 365 -26.07 -34.86 -4.51
CA THR A 365 -27.54 -34.73 -4.55
C THR A 365 -28.14 -34.90 -5.95
N ARG A 366 -27.33 -34.75 -7.01
CA ARG A 366 -27.75 -34.94 -8.42
C ARG A 366 -27.20 -36.23 -9.04
N ILE A 367 -26.64 -37.17 -8.27
CA ILE A 367 -26.08 -38.43 -8.78
C ILE A 367 -27.07 -39.20 -9.67
N LYS A 368 -28.34 -39.33 -9.25
CA LYS A 368 -29.38 -40.06 -10.02
C LYS A 368 -29.69 -39.36 -11.35
N GLU A 369 -29.80 -38.02 -11.35
CA GLU A 369 -30.01 -37.21 -12.56
C GLU A 369 -28.84 -37.34 -13.55
N ILE A 370 -27.61 -37.26 -13.03
CA ILE A 370 -26.36 -37.39 -13.80
C ILE A 370 -26.25 -38.81 -14.40
N GLY A 371 -26.56 -39.84 -13.62
CA GLY A 371 -26.53 -41.24 -14.05
C GLY A 371 -27.50 -41.52 -15.20
N VAL A 372 -28.75 -41.08 -15.09
CA VAL A 372 -29.76 -41.24 -16.16
C VAL A 372 -29.32 -40.52 -17.43
N ARG A 373 -28.85 -39.26 -17.32
CA ARG A 373 -28.38 -38.50 -18.49
C ARG A 373 -27.18 -39.14 -19.18
N LYS A 374 -26.26 -39.72 -18.40
CA LYS A 374 -25.07 -40.39 -18.94
C LYS A 374 -25.44 -41.67 -19.69
N VAL A 375 -26.41 -42.44 -19.17
CA VAL A 375 -26.97 -43.62 -19.88
C VAL A 375 -27.70 -43.20 -21.16
N LEU A 376 -28.36 -42.03 -21.16
CA LEU A 376 -28.99 -41.42 -22.34
C LEU A 376 -27.98 -40.75 -23.31
N GLY A 377 -26.67 -40.92 -23.11
CA GLY A 377 -25.63 -40.44 -24.04
C GLY A 377 -25.12 -39.02 -23.81
N ALA A 378 -25.43 -38.37 -22.67
CA ALA A 378 -24.89 -37.05 -22.36
C ALA A 378 -23.37 -37.09 -22.19
N SER A 379 -22.65 -36.19 -22.87
CA SER A 379 -21.21 -36.07 -22.75
C SER A 379 -20.79 -35.52 -21.37
N VAL A 380 -19.57 -35.88 -20.94
CA VAL A 380 -18.94 -35.33 -19.71
C VAL A 380 -18.93 -33.80 -19.72
N PHE A 381 -18.72 -33.20 -20.89
CA PHE A 381 -18.76 -31.75 -21.07
C PHE A 381 -20.14 -31.14 -20.81
N SER A 382 -21.22 -31.78 -21.27
CA SER A 382 -22.60 -31.33 -21.02
C SER A 382 -22.93 -31.31 -19.52
N ILE A 383 -22.55 -32.36 -18.80
CA ILE A 383 -22.74 -32.48 -17.35
C ILE A 383 -21.88 -31.43 -16.62
N THR A 384 -20.64 -31.25 -17.04
CA THR A 384 -19.71 -30.26 -16.46
C THR A 384 -20.19 -28.83 -16.67
N ARG A 385 -20.70 -28.51 -17.87
CA ARG A 385 -21.27 -27.19 -18.19
C ARG A 385 -22.50 -26.90 -17.36
N MET A 386 -23.38 -27.88 -17.18
CA MET A 386 -24.57 -27.71 -16.34
C MET A 386 -24.18 -27.35 -14.90
N LEU A 387 -23.28 -28.12 -14.29
CA LEU A 387 -22.84 -27.86 -12.92
C LEU A 387 -22.12 -26.51 -12.82
N SER A 388 -21.22 -26.20 -13.76
CA SER A 388 -20.44 -24.97 -13.76
C SER A 388 -21.30 -23.71 -13.94
N LYS A 389 -22.41 -23.79 -14.69
CA LYS A 389 -23.32 -22.65 -14.89
C LYS A 389 -23.89 -22.14 -13.57
N ASP A 390 -24.32 -23.05 -12.68
CA ASP A 390 -24.91 -22.67 -11.39
C ASP A 390 -23.91 -21.89 -10.51
N PHE A 391 -22.63 -22.27 -10.54
CA PHE A 391 -21.57 -21.58 -9.80
C PHE A 391 -21.15 -20.27 -10.46
N LEU A 392 -21.03 -20.26 -11.79
CA LEU A 392 -20.67 -19.06 -12.53
C LEU A 392 -21.70 -17.95 -12.30
N THR A 393 -22.99 -18.28 -12.21
CA THR A 393 -24.03 -17.32 -11.81
C THR A 393 -23.76 -16.71 -10.44
N LEU A 394 -23.30 -17.48 -9.44
CA LEU A 394 -22.96 -16.94 -8.12
C LEU A 394 -21.77 -15.97 -8.19
N VAL A 395 -20.75 -16.30 -8.99
CA VAL A 395 -19.57 -15.43 -9.17
C VAL A 395 -19.94 -14.14 -9.89
N ILE A 396 -20.82 -14.20 -10.89
CA ILE A 396 -21.33 -13.00 -11.60
C ILE A 396 -22.11 -12.11 -10.64
N ILE A 397 -22.97 -12.67 -9.78
CA ILE A 397 -23.69 -11.90 -8.75
C ILE A 397 -22.69 -11.28 -7.76
N ALA A 398 -21.70 -12.05 -7.32
CA ALA A 398 -20.64 -11.55 -6.45
C ALA A 398 -19.86 -10.40 -7.07
N PHE A 399 -19.58 -10.46 -8.38
CA PHE A 399 -18.95 -9.37 -9.12
C PHE A 399 -19.86 -8.15 -9.23
N ALA A 400 -21.15 -8.34 -9.53
CA ALA A 400 -22.11 -7.25 -9.63
C ALA A 400 -22.28 -6.48 -8.32
N VAL A 401 -22.07 -7.12 -7.17
CA VAL A 401 -22.08 -6.48 -5.84
C VAL A 401 -20.69 -5.96 -5.44
N GLY A 402 -19.65 -6.77 -5.64
CA GLY A 402 -18.30 -6.49 -5.19
C GLY A 402 -17.62 -5.37 -5.98
N ALA A 403 -17.81 -5.31 -7.30
CA ALA A 403 -17.17 -4.30 -8.14
C ALA A 403 -17.62 -2.85 -7.81
N PRO A 404 -18.93 -2.55 -7.66
CA PRO A 404 -19.37 -1.22 -7.23
C PRO A 404 -18.89 -0.83 -5.83
N LEU A 405 -18.90 -1.77 -4.89
CA LEU A 405 -18.40 -1.53 -3.53
C LEU A 405 -16.90 -1.25 -3.52
N ALA A 406 -16.13 -2.01 -4.32
CA ALA A 406 -14.70 -1.79 -4.50
C ALA A 406 -14.43 -0.43 -5.14
N PHE A 407 -15.17 -0.07 -6.20
CA PHE A 407 -15.05 1.24 -6.84
C PHE A 407 -15.33 2.37 -5.84
N TRP A 408 -16.44 2.30 -5.10
CA TRP A 408 -16.79 3.32 -4.13
C TRP A 408 -15.74 3.46 -3.01
N GLY A 409 -15.29 2.33 -2.44
CA GLY A 409 -14.25 2.32 -1.41
C GLY A 409 -12.92 2.86 -1.90
N MET A 410 -12.48 2.43 -3.08
CA MET A 410 -11.20 2.87 -3.66
C MET A 410 -11.26 4.29 -4.20
N TYR A 411 -12.41 4.74 -4.71
CA TYR A 411 -12.63 6.14 -5.07
C TYR A 411 -12.44 7.03 -3.84
N LYS A 412 -13.08 6.70 -2.72
CA LYS A 412 -12.94 7.44 -1.47
C LYS A 412 -11.49 7.42 -0.95
N TRP A 413 -10.82 6.27 -0.99
CA TRP A 413 -9.42 6.16 -0.60
C TRP A 413 -8.49 6.98 -1.49
N LEU A 414 -8.72 7.04 -2.80
CA LEU A 414 -7.94 7.89 -3.71
C LEU A 414 -8.13 9.39 -3.46
N GLN A 415 -9.28 9.82 -2.93
CA GLN A 415 -9.49 11.23 -2.58
C GLN A 415 -8.58 11.74 -1.46
N ASP A 416 -8.03 10.84 -0.62
CA ASP A 416 -7.04 11.21 0.40
C ASP A 416 -5.68 11.61 -0.23
N TYR A 417 -5.49 11.33 -1.52
CA TYR A 417 -4.28 11.63 -2.27
C TYR A 417 -4.56 12.70 -3.35
N PRO A 418 -4.19 13.98 -3.14
CA PRO A 418 -4.41 15.02 -4.14
C PRO A 418 -3.79 14.73 -5.51
N TYR A 419 -2.67 14.00 -5.54
CA TYR A 419 -2.10 13.42 -6.76
C TYR A 419 -2.45 11.93 -6.82
N HIS A 420 -3.51 11.61 -7.57
CA HIS A 420 -4.02 10.24 -7.69
C HIS A 420 -4.24 9.81 -9.14
N ILE A 421 -4.22 8.51 -9.36
CA ILE A 421 -4.63 7.90 -10.63
C ILE A 421 -6.14 8.00 -10.85
N THR A 422 -6.58 7.88 -12.10
CA THR A 422 -7.97 7.58 -12.41
C THR A 422 -8.18 6.06 -12.42
N ILE A 423 -9.32 5.58 -11.91
CA ILE A 423 -9.61 4.14 -11.89
C ILE A 423 -9.98 3.70 -13.31
N GLU A 424 -9.13 2.90 -13.92
CA GLU A 424 -9.39 2.36 -15.27
C GLU A 424 -10.28 1.11 -15.22
N TRP A 425 -11.18 0.98 -16.20
CA TRP A 425 -12.20 -0.08 -16.23
C TRP A 425 -11.62 -1.51 -16.30
N TRP A 426 -10.42 -1.66 -16.87
CA TRP A 426 -9.79 -2.97 -17.04
C TRP A 426 -9.48 -3.65 -15.71
N VAL A 427 -9.33 -2.88 -14.61
CA VAL A 427 -9.09 -3.44 -13.27
C VAL A 427 -10.26 -4.33 -12.85
N PHE A 428 -11.49 -3.90 -13.14
CA PHE A 428 -12.69 -4.70 -12.89
C PHE A 428 -12.75 -5.91 -13.81
N ALA A 429 -12.41 -5.75 -15.09
CA ALA A 429 -12.37 -6.85 -16.04
C ALA A 429 -11.37 -7.93 -15.61
N LEU A 430 -10.16 -7.54 -15.19
CA LEU A 430 -9.13 -8.46 -14.71
C LEU A 430 -9.56 -9.17 -13.43
N ALA A 431 -10.11 -8.44 -12.46
CA ALA A 431 -10.59 -9.03 -11.20
C ALA A 431 -11.74 -10.03 -11.44
N GLY A 432 -12.72 -9.65 -12.27
CA GLY A 432 -13.84 -10.51 -12.66
C GLY A 432 -13.38 -11.76 -13.42
N PHE A 433 -12.48 -11.58 -14.40
CA PHE A 433 -11.90 -12.69 -15.16
C PHE A 433 -11.14 -13.66 -14.24
N THR A 434 -10.32 -13.13 -13.32
CA THR A 434 -9.56 -13.93 -12.36
C THR A 434 -10.49 -14.73 -11.44
N ALA A 435 -11.54 -14.10 -10.91
CA ALA A 435 -12.54 -14.77 -10.07
C ALA A 435 -13.29 -15.88 -10.82
N ILE A 436 -13.69 -15.63 -12.08
CA ILE A 436 -14.33 -16.62 -12.95
C ILE A 436 -13.39 -17.78 -13.23
N LEU A 437 -12.14 -17.51 -13.58
CA LEU A 437 -11.12 -18.53 -13.88
C LEU A 437 -10.93 -19.46 -12.68
N ILE A 438 -10.77 -18.89 -11.48
CA ILE A 438 -10.59 -19.64 -10.24
C ILE A 438 -11.83 -20.51 -9.93
N ALA A 439 -13.03 -19.95 -10.10
CA ALA A 439 -14.26 -20.69 -9.87
C ALA A 439 -14.41 -21.85 -10.87
N LEU A 440 -14.13 -21.61 -12.15
CA LEU A 440 -14.17 -22.65 -13.18
C LEU A 440 -13.16 -23.76 -12.89
N LEU A 441 -11.92 -23.43 -12.53
CA LEU A 441 -10.91 -24.43 -12.18
C LEU A 441 -11.36 -25.29 -10.99
N THR A 442 -11.92 -24.66 -9.96
CA THR A 442 -12.37 -25.35 -8.74
C THR A 442 -13.57 -26.25 -8.99
N VAL A 443 -14.58 -25.78 -9.75
CA VAL A 443 -15.79 -26.56 -10.05
C VAL A 443 -15.53 -27.64 -11.09
N SER A 444 -14.79 -27.33 -12.14
CA SER A 444 -14.56 -28.26 -13.25
C SER A 444 -13.89 -29.53 -12.75
N TYR A 445 -12.95 -29.43 -11.81
CA TYR A 445 -12.33 -30.59 -11.19
C TYR A 445 -13.36 -31.56 -10.58
N GLN A 446 -14.30 -31.05 -9.77
CA GLN A 446 -15.33 -31.88 -9.15
C GLN A 446 -16.40 -32.36 -10.14
N ALA A 447 -16.80 -31.49 -11.05
CA ALA A 447 -17.79 -31.81 -12.06
C ALA A 447 -17.28 -32.91 -13.02
N ILE A 448 -16.00 -32.87 -13.41
CA ILE A 448 -15.37 -33.94 -14.20
C ILE A 448 -15.28 -35.22 -13.36
N LYS A 449 -14.84 -35.16 -12.10
CA LYS A 449 -14.78 -36.32 -11.22
C LYS A 449 -16.15 -37.01 -11.08
N ALA A 450 -17.22 -36.24 -10.89
CA ALA A 450 -18.58 -36.74 -10.82
C ALA A 450 -19.08 -37.29 -12.16
N ALA A 451 -18.77 -36.61 -13.27
CA ALA A 451 -19.19 -37.01 -14.60
C ALA A 451 -18.45 -38.26 -15.13
N VAL A 452 -17.23 -38.54 -14.66
CA VAL A 452 -16.45 -39.74 -15.03
C VAL A 452 -16.84 -40.96 -14.20
N ALA A 453 -17.48 -40.78 -13.03
CA ALA A 453 -17.93 -41.87 -12.17
C ALA A 453 -18.81 -42.91 -12.91
N ASN A 454 -18.63 -44.19 -12.59
CA ASN A 454 -19.27 -45.29 -13.31
C ASN A 454 -20.79 -45.34 -13.00
N PRO A 455 -21.67 -45.17 -14.02
CA PRO A 455 -23.12 -45.13 -13.83
C PRO A 455 -23.71 -46.42 -13.24
N VAL A 456 -23.06 -47.57 -13.45
CA VAL A 456 -23.50 -48.87 -12.90
C VAL A 456 -23.36 -48.92 -11.37
N LYS A 457 -22.36 -48.22 -10.80
CA LYS A 457 -22.27 -48.06 -9.34
C LYS A 457 -23.32 -47.06 -8.84
N SER A 458 -23.50 -45.94 -9.55
CA SER A 458 -24.40 -44.85 -9.15
C SER A 458 -25.89 -45.21 -9.13
N LEU A 459 -26.33 -46.17 -9.94
CA LEU A 459 -27.72 -46.65 -9.98
C LEU A 459 -27.98 -47.83 -9.01
N ARG A 460 -26.93 -48.47 -8.48
CA ARG A 460 -27.03 -49.68 -7.66
C ARG A 460 -26.81 -49.42 -6.16
N THR A 461 -26.23 -48.28 -5.78
CA THR A 461 -26.29 -47.76 -4.40
C THR A 461 -27.65 -47.09 -4.18
N GLU A 462 -28.38 -47.58 -3.17
CA GLU A 462 -29.79 -47.35 -2.78
C GLU A 462 -30.45 -45.98 -3.12
#